data_AF-A0A4Q2K0E9-F1
#
_entry.id   AF-A0A4Q2K0E9-F1
#
_cell.length_a   1.000
_cell.length_b   1.000
_cell.length_c   1.000
_cell.angle_alpha   90.00
_cell.angle_beta   90.00
_cell.angle_gamma   90.00
#
_symmetry.space_group_name_H-M   'P 1'
#
loop_
_entity.id
_entity.type
_entity.pdbx_description
1 polymer ?
#
loop_
_entity_poly.entity_id
_entity_poly.type
_entity_poly.pdbx_seq_one_letter_code
_entity_poly.pdbx_strand_id
1 'polypeptide(L)'
;MSHDIRTPINGIRGMVDIADHFPDDPQKQAECRDKIRSASGFLLSLVNNVLDMSKLESGAIELEHKPFDLVELSRDTGAILMSQAAEHGVSVITGDKGGVKIERHLVRGRFGLRNG
;
A
#
# COMPACT_ATOMS: atom_id res chain seq x y z
N MET A 1 -10.94 -10.72 1.30
CA MET A 1 -10.08 -10.58 2.49
C MET A 1 -9.56 -11.92 3.00
N SER A 2 -10.36 -12.84 3.56
CA SER A 2 -9.82 -14.12 4.09
C SER A 2 -9.19 -15.03 3.03
N HIS A 3 -9.64 -14.99 1.78
CA HIS A 3 -9.00 -15.70 0.67
C HIS A 3 -7.64 -15.07 0.32
N ASP A 4 -7.59 -13.74 0.28
CA ASP A 4 -6.41 -12.97 -0.10
C ASP A 4 -5.31 -13.02 0.96
N ILE A 5 -5.68 -13.24 2.23
CA ILE A 5 -4.74 -13.49 3.34
C ILE A 5 -4.14 -14.91 3.27
N ARG A 6 -4.93 -15.91 2.85
CA ARG A 6 -4.47 -17.31 2.79
C ARG A 6 -3.35 -17.53 1.77
N THR A 7 -3.40 -16.83 0.63
CA THR A 7 -2.40 -16.95 -0.44
C THR A 7 -0.97 -16.61 0.03
N PRO A 8 -0.67 -15.42 0.58
CA PRO A 8 0.68 -15.09 1.05
C PRO A 8 1.12 -15.95 2.23
N ILE A 9 0.21 -16.33 3.15
CA ILE A 9 0.55 -17.25 4.25
C ILE A 9 1.02 -18.62 3.71
N ASN A 10 0.28 -19.18 2.75
CA ASN A 10 0.67 -20.44 2.11
C ASN A 10 1.97 -20.30 1.31
N GLY A 11 2.20 -19.15 0.68
CA GLY A 11 3.46 -18.84 0.01
C GLY A 11 4.64 -18.81 0.97
N ILE A 12 4.51 -18.16 2.13
CA ILE A 12 5.55 -18.13 3.18
C ILE A 12 5.84 -19.55 3.66
N ARG A 13 4.81 -20.32 4.04
CA ARG A 13 4.99 -21.69 4.53
C ARG A 13 5.65 -22.57 3.48
N GLY A 14 5.19 -22.53 2.23
CA GLY A 14 5.78 -23.33 1.16
C GLY A 14 7.24 -22.97 0.86
N MET A 15 7.64 -21.71 1.00
CA MET A 15 9.05 -21.33 0.84
C MET A 15 9.92 -21.76 2.03
N VAL A 16 9.37 -21.79 3.24
CA VAL A 16 10.04 -22.39 4.40
C VAL A 16 10.24 -23.89 4.17
N ASP A 17 9.18 -24.60 3.74
CA ASP A 17 9.25 -26.03 3.44
C ASP A 17 10.32 -26.33 2.38
N ILE A 18 10.42 -25.52 1.31
CA ILE A 18 11.46 -25.66 0.28
C ILE A 18 12.86 -25.36 0.83
N ALA A 19 13.01 -24.32 1.65
CA ALA A 19 14.29 -24.01 2.28
C ALA A 19 14.77 -25.19 3.15
N ASP A 20 13.89 -25.79 3.94
CA ASP A 20 14.21 -26.93 4.79
C ASP A 20 14.63 -28.18 3.99
N HIS A 21 14.13 -28.34 2.76
CA HIS A 21 14.56 -29.41 1.84
C HIS A 21 15.95 -29.17 1.23
N PHE A 22 16.43 -27.91 1.21
CA PHE A 22 17.71 -27.53 0.65
C PHE A 22 18.56 -26.72 1.66
N PRO A 23 18.92 -27.31 2.82
CA PRO A 23 19.61 -26.60 3.90
C PRO A 23 21.01 -26.13 3.51
N ASP A 24 21.71 -26.93 2.70
CA ASP A 24 23.10 -26.70 2.30
C ASP A 24 23.25 -26.01 0.92
N ASP A 25 22.17 -25.47 0.36
CA ASP A 25 22.17 -24.74 -0.93
C ASP A 25 21.98 -23.24 -0.67
N PRO A 26 23.07 -22.44 -0.61
CA PRO A 26 22.98 -21.02 -0.28
C PRO A 26 22.15 -20.21 -1.29
N GLN A 27 22.13 -20.64 -2.56
CA GLN A 27 21.41 -19.94 -3.62
C GLN A 27 19.90 -20.15 -3.46
N LYS A 28 19.45 -21.40 -3.28
CA LYS A 28 18.03 -21.68 -3.00
C LYS A 28 17.56 -21.05 -1.70
N GLN A 29 18.41 -21.05 -0.68
CA GLN A 29 18.13 -20.38 0.59
C GLN A 29 17.90 -18.87 0.39
N ALA A 30 18.71 -18.22 -0.44
CA ALA A 30 18.52 -16.80 -0.77
C ALA A 30 17.20 -16.56 -1.52
N GLU A 31 16.91 -17.36 -2.54
CA GLU A 31 15.65 -17.26 -3.30
C GLU A 31 14.42 -17.47 -2.42
N CYS A 32 14.46 -18.44 -1.50
CA CYS A 32 13.37 -18.69 -0.55
C CYS A 32 13.18 -17.49 0.37
N ARG A 33 14.25 -16.93 0.93
CA ARG A 33 14.19 -15.73 1.78
C ARG A 33 13.59 -14.52 1.04
N ASP A 34 13.94 -14.32 -0.22
CA ASP A 34 13.43 -13.20 -0.99
C ASP A 34 11.94 -13.35 -1.29
N LYS A 35 11.49 -14.56 -1.64
CA LYS A 35 10.07 -14.87 -1.81
C LYS A 35 9.28 -14.75 -0.50
N ILE A 36 9.84 -15.21 0.63
CA ILE A 36 9.24 -15.02 1.96
C ILE A 36 9.09 -13.53 2.28
N ARG A 37 10.13 -12.73 2.02
CA ARG A 37 10.10 -11.28 2.26
C ARG A 37 9.02 -10.60 1.42
N SER A 38 8.93 -10.94 0.14
CA SER A 38 7.89 -10.42 -0.76
C SER A 38 6.48 -10.79 -0.29
N ALA A 39 6.22 -12.07 0.02
CA ALA A 39 4.93 -12.54 0.50
C ALA A 39 4.55 -11.91 1.85
N SER A 40 5.52 -11.72 2.75
CA SER A 40 5.31 -11.05 4.05
C SER A 40 4.98 -9.57 3.88
N GLY A 41 5.65 -8.88 2.96
CA GLY A 41 5.35 -7.48 2.63
C GLY A 41 3.95 -7.32 2.05
N PHE A 42 3.53 -8.22 1.16
CA PHE A 42 2.17 -8.23 0.63
C PHE A 42 1.12 -8.50 1.72
N LEU A 43 1.37 -9.48 2.60
CA LEU A 43 0.48 -9.76 3.73
C LEU A 43 0.34 -8.56 4.67
N LEU A 44 1.44 -7.86 4.97
CA LEU A 44 1.41 -6.65 5.80
C LEU A 44 0.56 -5.55 5.15
N SER A 45 0.67 -5.36 3.83
CA SER A 45 -0.17 -4.42 3.08
C SER A 45 -1.66 -4.78 3.20
N LEU A 46 -2.02 -6.07 3.07
CA LEU A 46 -3.40 -6.53 3.26
C LEU A 46 -3.91 -6.27 4.68
N VAL A 47 -3.08 -6.51 5.70
CA VAL A 47 -3.44 -6.23 7.10
C VAL A 47 -3.68 -4.74 7.30
N ASN A 48 -2.80 -3.87 6.78
CA ASN A 48 -2.99 -2.42 6.85
C ASN A 48 -4.29 -1.97 6.19
N ASN A 49 -4.62 -2.52 5.03
CA ASN A 49 -5.87 -2.20 4.33
C ASN A 49 -7.11 -2.59 5.15
N VAL A 50 -7.09 -3.74 5.84
CA VAL A 50 -8.19 -4.15 6.74
C VAL A 50 -8.31 -3.19 7.92
N LEU A 51 -7.18 -2.79 8.51
CA LEU A 51 -7.16 -1.85 9.64
C LEU A 51 -7.67 -0.48 9.21
N ASP A 52 -7.26 0.02 8.05
CA ASP A 52 -7.69 1.31 7.53
C ASP A 52 -9.18 1.30 7.16
N MET A 53 -9.69 0.20 6.60
CA MET A 53 -11.13 0.04 6.37
C MET A 53 -11.91 0.03 7.69
N SER A 54 -11.39 -0.67 8.72
CA SER A 54 -12.02 -0.70 10.05
C SER A 54 -12.07 0.70 10.68
N LYS A 55 -11.03 1.53 10.49
CA LYS A 55 -11.03 2.93 10.93
C LYS A 55 -12.09 3.75 10.20
N LEU A 56 -12.25 3.54 8.89
CA LEU A 56 -13.31 4.19 8.09
C LEU A 56 -14.71 3.81 8.58
N GLU A 57 -14.98 2.53 8.80
CA GLU A 57 -16.29 2.03 9.21
C GLU A 57 -16.66 2.41 10.65
N SER A 58 -15.68 2.49 11.54
CA SER A 58 -15.90 2.89 12.94
C SER A 58 -16.25 4.37 13.12
N GLY A 59 -16.19 5.18 12.05
CA GLY A 59 -16.36 6.64 12.15
C GLY A 59 -15.24 7.34 12.93
N ALA A 60 -14.15 6.63 13.28
CA ALA A 60 -13.02 7.16 14.03
C ALA A 60 -12.09 8.05 13.19
N ILE A 61 -12.43 8.32 11.94
CA ILE A 61 -11.70 9.23 11.05
C ILE A 61 -12.42 10.58 11.07
N GLU A 62 -11.76 11.59 11.64
CA GLU A 62 -12.17 12.98 11.53
C GLU A 62 -11.48 13.65 10.33
N LEU A 63 -12.23 14.43 9.55
CA LEU A 63 -11.69 15.20 8.44
C LEU A 63 -10.97 16.46 8.97
N GLU A 64 -9.69 16.60 8.65
CA GLU A 64 -8.93 17.80 8.96
C GLU A 64 -9.11 18.85 7.85
N HIS A 65 -9.66 20.02 8.20
CA HIS A 65 -9.76 21.15 7.29
C HIS A 65 -8.48 21.99 7.34
N LYS A 66 -7.64 21.87 6.31
CA LYS A 66 -6.44 22.68 6.13
C LYS A 66 -6.25 23.14 4.70
N PRO A 67 -5.69 24.34 4.46
CA PRO A 67 -5.26 24.76 3.13
C PRO A 67 -4.21 23.79 2.58
N PHE A 68 -4.33 23.43 1.31
CA PHE A 68 -3.33 22.66 0.56
C PHE A 68 -3.39 23.08 -0.92
N ASP A 69 -2.30 22.86 -1.66
CA ASP A 69 -2.23 23.13 -3.08
C ASP A 69 -2.67 21.89 -3.87
N LEU A 70 -3.81 22.00 -4.56
CA LEU A 70 -4.35 20.91 -5.37
C LEU A 70 -3.50 20.62 -6.61
N VAL A 71 -2.85 21.63 -7.18
CA VAL A 71 -1.97 21.47 -8.35
C VAL A 71 -0.71 20.71 -7.94
N GLU A 72 -0.13 21.07 -6.80
CA GLU A 72 1.02 20.35 -6.21
C GLU A 72 0.65 18.89 -5.91
N LEU A 73 -0.46 18.66 -5.20
CA LEU A 73 -0.93 17.31 -4.89
C LEU A 73 -1.19 16.47 -6.15
N SER A 74 -1.85 17.06 -7.15
CA SER A 74 -2.15 16.38 -8.40
C SER A 74 -0.88 16.04 -9.17
N ARG A 75 0.15 16.90 -9.11
CA ARG A 75 1.44 16.67 -9.73
C ARG A 75 2.19 15.53 -9.02
N ASP A 76 2.23 15.55 -7.70
CA ASP A 76 2.91 14.52 -6.89
C ASP A 76 2.26 13.14 -7.11
N THR A 77 0.94 13.10 -7.08
CA THR A 77 0.18 11.87 -7.36
C THR A 77 0.38 11.43 -8.81
N GLY A 78 0.36 12.38 -9.75
CA GLY A 78 0.60 12.13 -11.17
C GLY A 78 1.98 11.52 -11.44
N ALA A 79 3.03 11.98 -10.75
CA ALA A 79 4.38 11.45 -10.89
C ALA A 79 4.47 9.96 -10.48
N ILE A 80 3.80 9.58 -9.38
CA ILE A 80 3.71 8.18 -8.94
C ILE A 80 3.00 7.34 -10.00
N LEU A 81 1.86 7.82 -10.51
CA LEU A 81 1.07 7.11 -11.52
C LEU A 81 1.80 6.97 -12.85
N MET A 82 2.52 8.01 -13.29
CA MET A 82 3.34 7.96 -14.51
C MET A 82 4.45 6.92 -14.41
N SER A 83 5.10 6.78 -13.24
CA SER A 83 6.10 5.74 -13.02
C SER A 83 5.50 4.34 -13.19
N GLN A 84 4.35 4.06 -12.57
CA GLN A 84 3.68 2.77 -12.69
C GLN A 84 3.14 2.50 -14.09
N ALA A 85 2.63 3.53 -14.76
CA ALA A 85 2.07 3.42 -16.10
C ALA A 85 3.16 3.12 -17.14
N ALA A 86 4.36 3.70 -16.98
CA ALA A 86 5.52 3.36 -17.81
C ALA A 86 5.93 1.88 -17.67
N GLU A 87 5.89 1.32 -16.47
CA GLU A 87 6.17 -0.10 -16.21
C GLU A 87 5.14 -1.04 -16.87
N HIS A 88 3.90 -0.59 -17.04
CA HIS A 88 2.79 -1.40 -17.55
C HIS A 88 2.36 -1.03 -18.98
N GLY A 89 3.07 -0.12 -19.65
CA GLY A 89 2.76 0.31 -21.02
C GLY A 89 1.44 1.07 -21.16
N VAL A 90 0.98 1.73 -20.11
CA VAL A 90 -0.28 2.48 -20.07
C VAL A 90 -0.01 3.98 -20.22
N SER A 91 -0.88 4.72 -20.90
CA SER A 91 -0.80 6.18 -20.99
C SER A 91 -1.64 6.85 -19.91
N VAL A 92 -1.07 7.85 -19.22
CA VAL A 92 -1.76 8.67 -18.23
C VAL A 92 -1.91 10.08 -18.77
N ILE A 93 -3.14 10.59 -18.79
CA ILE A 93 -3.44 11.97 -19.20
C ILE A 93 -3.80 12.76 -17.95
N THR A 94 -2.95 13.71 -17.57
CA THR A 94 -3.25 14.68 -16.50
C THR A 94 -3.61 16.02 -17.13
N GLY A 95 -4.86 16.46 -16.95
CA GLY A 95 -5.31 17.77 -17.43
C GLY A 95 -5.05 18.86 -16.39
N ASP A 96 -3.98 19.63 -16.55
CA ASP A 96 -3.79 20.87 -15.78
C ASP A 96 -4.55 22.01 -16.49
N LYS A 97 -5.83 22.20 -16.15
CA LYS A 97 -6.51 23.46 -16.46
C LYS A 97 -6.18 24.41 -15.34
N GLY A 98 -5.10 25.18 -15.55
CA GLY A 98 -4.54 26.10 -14.58
C GLY A 98 -5.59 26.95 -13.87
N GLY A 99 -5.33 27.18 -12.58
CA GLY A 99 -6.03 28.20 -11.78
C GLY A 99 -7.35 27.76 -11.18
N VAL A 100 -7.44 26.58 -10.58
CA VAL A 100 -8.54 26.29 -9.65
C VAL A 100 -8.01 26.18 -8.23
N LYS A 101 -8.11 27.27 -7.46
CA LYS A 101 -8.15 27.19 -6.00
C LYS A 101 -9.42 26.46 -5.63
N ILE A 102 -9.35 25.14 -5.50
CA ILE A 102 -10.44 24.35 -4.92
C ILE A 102 -10.05 24.06 -3.47
N GLU A 103 -10.75 24.69 -2.53
CA GLU A 103 -10.74 24.27 -1.12
C GLU A 103 -11.41 22.89 -0.98
N ARG A 104 -10.71 21.78 -1.18
CA ARG A 104 -11.30 20.43 -0.98
C ARG A 104 -10.33 19.33 -0.58
N HIS A 105 -10.82 18.34 0.14
CA HIS A 105 -10.35 18.01 1.48
C HIS A 105 -9.33 16.87 1.35
N LEU A 106 -8.33 16.78 2.23
CA LEU A 106 -7.31 15.73 2.15
C LEU A 106 -7.40 14.80 3.36
N VAL A 107 -7.55 13.50 3.12
CA VAL A 107 -7.58 12.48 4.19
C VAL A 107 -6.16 12.30 4.73
N ARG A 108 -5.93 12.65 5.99
CA ARG A 108 -4.69 12.27 6.69
C ARG A 108 -5.04 11.77 8.08
N GLY A 109 -4.91 10.46 8.29
CA GLY A 109 -5.18 9.83 9.58
C GLY A 109 -4.20 10.33 10.65
N ARG A 110 -4.70 11.02 11.67
CA ARG A 110 -3.93 11.39 12.86
C ARG A 110 -4.66 10.84 14.09
N PHE A 111 -4.00 9.95 14.83
CA PHE A 111 -4.51 9.32 16.05
C PHE A 111 -4.48 10.31 17.22
N GLY A 112 -5.65 10.64 17.77
CA GLY A 112 -5.79 11.30 19.07
C GLY A 112 -6.31 10.28 20.08
N LEU A 113 -5.52 9.98 21.11
CA LEU A 113 -5.96 9.21 22.27
C LEU A 113 -7.06 10.00 22.99
N ARG A 114 -8.31 9.54 22.91
CA ARG A 114 -9.40 10.04 23.75
C ARG A 114 -9.47 9.16 25.00
N ASN A 115 -8.93 9.68 26.11
CA ASN A 115 -9.29 9.25 27.45
C ASN A 115 -10.76 9.63 27.71
N GLY A 116 -11.53 8.67 28.22
CA GLY A 116 -12.89 8.83 28.72
C GLY A 116 -13.30 7.54 29.41
#